data_AF-A0A0F8ZYV2-F1
#
_entry.id   AF-A0A0F8ZYV2-F1
#
_cell.length_a   1.000
_cell.length_b   1.000
_cell.length_c   1.000
_cell.angle_alpha   90.00
_cell.angle_beta   90.00
_cell.angle_gamma   90.00
#
_symmetry.space_group_name_H-M   'P 1'
#
loop_
_entity.id
_entity.type
_entity.pdbx_description
1 polymer ?
#
loop_
_entity_poly.entity_id
_entity_poly.type
_entity_poly.pdbx_seq_one_letter_code
_entity_poly.pdbx_strand_id
1 'polypeptide(L)'
;MPQIGDKVYSKEIGYKSENTYIWSVCRVCGKERWVQSLNGKPRWEYCRVCAQKYNRHSPAREEHYNWKGGITRTGSGYVMELVDKDSPYWSMVKTRSKQVLQHRLVM
;
A
#
# COMPACT_ATOMS: atom_id res chain seq x y z
N MET A 1 4.75 5.99 -32.29
CA MET A 1 4.16 5.67 -30.97
C MET A 1 4.45 4.21 -30.66
N PRO A 2 4.78 3.85 -29.43
CA PRO A 2 4.96 2.45 -29.03
C PRO A 2 3.65 1.65 -29.21
N GLN A 3 3.75 0.38 -29.56
CA GLN A 3 2.64 -0.58 -29.59
C GLN A 3 2.54 -1.32 -28.25
N ILE A 4 1.34 -1.76 -27.89
CA ILE A 4 1.12 -2.55 -26.67
C ILE A 4 1.95 -3.83 -26.77
N GLY A 5 2.82 -4.06 -25.80
CA GLY A 5 3.73 -5.21 -25.77
C GLY A 5 5.16 -4.88 -26.21
N ASP A 6 5.43 -3.69 -26.74
CA ASP A 6 6.78 -3.23 -27.05
C ASP A 6 7.67 -3.31 -25.82
N LYS A 7 8.93 -3.73 -26.00
CA LYS A 7 9.91 -3.86 -24.91
C LYS A 7 11.08 -2.95 -25.17
N VAL A 8 11.52 -2.27 -24.11
CA VAL A 8 12.67 -1.36 -24.12
C VAL A 8 13.53 -1.58 -22.89
N TYR A 9 14.81 -1.30 -23.00
CA TYR A 9 15.68 -1.26 -21.84
C TYR A 9 15.50 0.05 -21.08
N SER A 10 15.68 0.04 -19.76
CA SER A 10 15.51 1.25 -18.94
C SER A 10 16.38 2.43 -19.41
N LYS A 11 17.59 2.14 -19.92
CA LYS A 11 18.52 3.16 -20.44
C LYS A 11 17.95 3.92 -21.64
N GLU A 12 17.13 3.27 -22.48
CA GLU A 12 16.52 3.88 -23.68
C GLU A 12 15.43 4.90 -23.32
N ILE A 13 14.80 4.74 -22.16
CA ILE A 13 13.76 5.63 -21.63
C ILE A 13 14.28 6.57 -20.52
N GLY A 14 15.61 6.64 -20.34
CA GLY A 14 16.26 7.58 -19.40
C GLY A 14 16.27 7.14 -17.93
N TYR A 15 15.98 5.88 -17.62
CA TYR A 15 16.09 5.35 -16.25
C TYR A 15 17.48 4.78 -15.95
N LYS A 16 17.93 4.95 -14.70
CA LYS A 16 19.21 4.44 -14.17
C LYS A 16 19.19 2.97 -13.72
N SER A 17 18.23 2.17 -14.21
CA SER A 17 18.14 0.75 -13.86
C SER A 17 18.65 -0.16 -14.98
N GLU A 18 18.74 -1.46 -14.71
CA GLU A 18 19.03 -2.49 -15.72
C GLU A 18 17.77 -3.29 -16.12
N ASN A 19 16.61 -2.90 -15.62
CA ASN A 19 15.36 -3.59 -15.89
C ASN A 19 14.86 -3.36 -17.31
N THR A 20 14.16 -4.34 -17.85
CA THR A 20 13.35 -4.19 -19.08
C THR A 20 12.00 -3.60 -18.73
N TYR A 21 11.46 -2.77 -19.62
CA TYR A 21 10.14 -2.19 -19.54
C TYR A 21 9.30 -2.66 -20.73
N ILE A 22 8.00 -2.78 -20.52
CA ILE A 22 7.01 -3.14 -21.54
C ILE A 22 5.94 -2.04 -21.62
N TRP A 23 5.54 -1.66 -22.84
CA TRP A 23 4.45 -0.73 -23.05
C TRP A 23 3.12 -1.44 -22.76
N SER A 24 2.35 -0.96 -21.80
CA SER A 24 1.15 -1.63 -21.32
C SER A 24 0.06 -0.65 -20.91
N VAL A 25 -1.18 -1.14 -20.96
CA VAL A 25 -2.40 -0.37 -20.67
C VAL A 25 -2.89 -0.68 -19.26
N CYS A 26 -3.32 0.33 -18.52
CA CYS A 26 -4.04 0.10 -17.26
C CYS A 26 -5.38 -0.61 -17.53
N ARG A 27 -5.61 -1.77 -16.91
CA ARG A 27 -6.90 -2.49 -17.00
C ARG A 27 -8.14 -1.70 -16.53
N VAL A 28 -7.95 -0.65 -15.72
CA VAL A 28 -9.04 0.15 -15.14
C VAL A 28 -9.30 1.44 -15.92
N CYS A 29 -8.25 2.24 -16.15
CA CYS A 29 -8.41 3.57 -16.74
C CYS A 29 -7.96 3.69 -18.21
N GLY A 30 -7.48 2.60 -18.83
CA GLY A 30 -7.06 2.62 -20.22
C GLY A 30 -5.78 3.41 -20.51
N LYS A 31 -5.13 4.01 -19.50
CA LYS A 31 -3.90 4.79 -19.71
C LYS A 31 -2.71 3.90 -20.04
N GLU A 32 -2.05 4.22 -21.15
CA GLU A 32 -0.82 3.60 -21.61
C GLU A 32 0.40 4.12 -20.83
N ARG A 33 1.40 3.26 -20.61
CA ARG A 33 2.66 3.61 -19.95
C ARG A 33 3.72 2.52 -20.12
N TRP A 34 4.98 2.89 -19.93
CA TRP A 34 6.05 1.93 -19.66
C TRP A 34 5.88 1.33 -18.26
N VAL A 35 5.85 0.01 -18.15
CA VAL A 35 5.82 -0.73 -16.89
C VAL A 35 7.02 -1.67 -16.85
N GLN A 36 7.66 -1.85 -15.71
CA GLN A 36 8.71 -2.85 -15.57
C GLN A 36 8.18 -4.23 -16.02
N SER A 37 8.95 -4.95 -16.82
CA SER A 37 8.65 -6.31 -17.27
C SER A 37 9.24 -7.32 -16.30
N LEU A 38 8.45 -8.30 -15.88
CA LEU A 38 8.87 -9.46 -15.09
C LEU A 38 8.39 -10.72 -15.80
N ASN A 39 9.31 -11.62 -16.16
CA ASN A 39 9.00 -12.86 -16.91
C ASN A 39 8.17 -12.60 -18.19
N GLY A 40 8.49 -11.53 -18.91
CA GLY A 40 7.81 -11.15 -20.15
C GLY A 40 6.41 -10.55 -19.98
N LYS A 41 5.95 -10.32 -18.75
CA LYS A 41 4.65 -9.70 -18.44
C LYS A 41 4.85 -8.34 -17.75
N PRO A 42 3.92 -7.39 -17.88
CA PRO A 42 3.97 -6.17 -17.08
C PRO A 42 3.90 -6.54 -15.60
N ARG A 43 4.84 -6.04 -14.80
CA ARG A 43 4.87 -6.28 -13.36
C ARG A 43 3.54 -5.91 -12.71
N TRP A 44 2.93 -4.81 -13.15
CA TRP A 44 1.65 -4.31 -12.63
C TRP A 44 0.65 -4.04 -13.76
N GLU A 45 -0.54 -4.63 -13.64
CA GLU A 45 -1.67 -4.42 -14.59
C GLU A 45 -2.37 -3.06 -14.40
N TYR A 46 -2.15 -2.41 -13.25
CA TYR A 46 -2.82 -1.17 -12.86
C TYR A 46 -1.83 0.00 -12.78
N CYS A 47 -2.27 1.20 -13.17
CA CYS A 47 -1.49 2.42 -12.94
C CYS A 47 -1.45 2.71 -11.44
N ARG A 48 -0.50 3.55 -10.98
CA ARG A 48 -0.34 3.84 -9.55
C ARG A 48 -1.64 4.31 -8.88
N VAL A 49 -2.40 5.17 -9.54
CA VAL A 49 -3.67 5.70 -9.01
C VAL A 49 -4.73 4.61 -8.90
N CYS A 50 -4.90 3.78 -9.94
CA CYS A 50 -5.84 2.68 -9.91
C CYS A 50 -5.40 1.59 -8.91
N ALA A 51 -4.12 1.24 -8.86
CA ALA A 51 -3.58 0.28 -7.90
C ALA A 51 -3.89 0.71 -6.45
N GLN A 52 -3.79 2.01 -6.12
CA GLN A 52 -4.16 2.51 -4.79
C GLN A 52 -5.65 2.41 -4.46
N LYS A 53 -6.52 2.25 -5.46
CA LYS A 53 -7.97 2.04 -5.26
C LYS A 53 -8.31 0.56 -5.17
N TYR A 54 -7.72 -0.27 -6.05
CA TYR A 54 -8.06 -1.69 -6.21
C TYR A 54 -7.20 -2.63 -5.37
N ASN A 55 -5.93 -2.30 -5.07
CA ASN A 55 -5.08 -3.09 -4.16
C ASN A 55 -5.27 -2.72 -2.68
N ARG A 56 -6.38 -2.06 -2.31
CA ARG A 56 -6.71 -1.81 -0.89
C ARG A 56 -7.11 -3.08 -0.13
N HIS A 57 -7.19 -4.22 -0.81
CA HIS A 57 -7.48 -5.52 -0.21
C HIS A 57 -6.30 -6.14 0.54
N SER A 58 -5.33 -5.36 1.05
CA SER A 58 -4.61 -5.86 2.21
C SER A 58 -5.68 -6.08 3.28
N PRO A 59 -5.89 -7.32 3.74
CA PRO A 59 -6.94 -7.59 4.70
C PRO A 59 -6.77 -6.62 5.87
N ALA A 60 -7.85 -5.99 6.32
CA ALA A 60 -7.80 -4.98 7.35
C ALA A 60 -8.28 -5.60 8.67
N ARG A 61 -7.71 -5.13 9.79
CA ARG A 61 -8.11 -5.61 11.12
C ARG A 61 -8.01 -7.14 11.18
N GLU A 62 -9.04 -7.81 11.67
CA GLU A 62 -9.10 -9.25 11.94
C GLU A 62 -8.79 -10.13 10.75
N GLU A 63 -9.02 -9.67 9.53
CA GLU A 63 -8.68 -10.42 8.33
C GLU A 63 -7.16 -10.50 8.11
N HIS A 64 -6.37 -9.57 8.70
CA HIS A 64 -4.94 -9.49 8.48
C HIS A 64 -4.19 -10.49 9.37
N TYR A 65 -3.33 -11.33 8.79
CA TYR A 65 -2.59 -12.35 9.54
C TYR A 65 -1.69 -11.78 10.67
N ASN A 66 -1.24 -10.52 10.56
CA ASN A 66 -0.51 -9.82 11.63
C ASN A 66 -1.41 -9.03 12.61
N TRP A 67 -2.72 -9.15 12.52
CA TRP A 67 -3.63 -8.47 13.44
C TRP A 67 -3.55 -9.08 14.82
N LYS A 68 -3.28 -8.23 15.81
CA LYS A 68 -3.16 -8.60 17.22
C LYS A 68 -4.21 -7.87 18.05
N GLY A 69 -5.46 -7.86 17.58
CA GLY A 69 -6.56 -7.15 18.26
C GLY A 69 -6.43 -5.63 18.26
N GLY A 70 -5.71 -5.05 17.30
CA GLY A 70 -5.45 -3.60 17.27
C GLY A 70 -4.30 -3.14 18.16
N ILE A 71 -3.57 -4.08 18.76
CA ILE A 71 -2.42 -3.81 19.60
C ILE A 71 -1.16 -3.63 18.75
N THR A 72 -0.43 -2.54 19.00
CA THR A 72 0.88 -2.27 18.40
C THR A 72 1.89 -1.88 19.47
N ARG A 73 3.18 -2.16 19.23
CA ARG A 73 4.27 -1.75 20.13
C ARG A 73 5.06 -0.62 19.49
N THR A 74 5.34 0.41 20.26
CA THR A 74 6.23 1.50 19.86
C THR A 74 7.69 1.04 19.92
N GLY A 75 8.60 1.75 19.23
CA GLY A 75 10.04 1.46 19.29
C GLY A 75 10.64 1.61 20.70
N SER A 76 9.99 2.37 21.58
CA SER A 76 10.37 2.54 22.99
C SER A 76 9.70 1.53 23.93
N GLY A 77 8.99 0.54 23.41
CA GLY A 77 8.41 -0.56 24.19
C GLY A 77 6.99 -0.33 24.71
N TYR A 78 6.42 0.88 24.57
CA TYR A 78 5.02 1.12 24.95
C TYR A 78 4.04 0.35 24.07
N VAL A 79 2.94 -0.09 24.67
CA VAL A 79 1.81 -0.72 23.99
C VAL A 79 0.77 0.34 23.65
N MET A 80 0.33 0.32 22.39
CA MET A 80 -0.73 1.15 21.83
C MET A 80 -1.90 0.26 21.45
N GLU A 81 -3.11 0.62 21.84
CA GLU A 81 -4.33 -0.11 21.53
C GLU A 81 -5.22 0.71 20.61
N LEU A 82 -5.77 0.09 19.57
CA LEU A 82 -6.77 0.71 18.71
C LEU A 82 -8.07 0.83 19.50
N VAL A 83 -8.56 2.06 19.64
CA VAL A 83 -9.77 2.36 20.41
C VAL A 83 -10.92 2.62 19.44
N ASP A 84 -12.11 2.08 19.74
CA ASP A 84 -13.31 2.38 18.95
C ASP A 84 -13.83 3.79 19.22
N LYS A 85 -14.55 4.37 18.26
CA LYS A 85 -15.12 5.72 18.37
C LYS A 85 -16.09 5.86 19.54
N ASP A 86 -16.76 4.77 19.88
CA ASP A 86 -17.75 4.74 20.97
C ASP A 86 -17.11 4.47 22.35
N SER A 87 -15.79 4.29 22.42
CA SER A 87 -15.08 4.07 23.69
C SER A 87 -14.97 5.36 24.51
N PRO A 88 -15.06 5.30 25.86
CA PRO A 88 -14.83 6.45 26.73
C PRO A 88 -13.41 7.05 26.57
N TYR A 89 -12.46 6.27 26.07
CA TYR A 89 -11.07 6.71 25.84
C TYR A 89 -10.86 7.37 24.47
N TRP A 90 -11.90 7.51 23.63
CA TRP A 90 -11.79 8.11 22.30
C TRP A 90 -11.26 9.55 22.33
N SER A 91 -11.55 10.29 23.40
CA SER A 91 -11.01 11.65 23.63
C SER A 91 -9.48 11.68 23.78
N MET A 92 -8.86 10.55 24.14
CA MET A 92 -7.40 10.41 24.31
C MET A 92 -6.68 10.00 23.03
N VAL A 93 -7.42 9.69 21.96
CA VAL A 93 -6.88 9.26 20.67
C VAL A 93 -6.21 10.43 19.94
N LYS A 94 -4.97 10.23 19.48
CA LYS A 94 -4.35 11.15 18.51
C LYS A 94 -4.93 10.89 17.12
N THR A 95 -5.37 11.95 16.45
CA THR A 95 -6.29 11.98 15.29
C THR A 95 -5.93 11.10 14.09
N ARG A 96 -4.68 10.66 13.92
CA ARG A 96 -4.27 9.85 12.75
C ARG A 96 -4.17 8.34 13.00
N SER A 97 -3.84 7.90 14.21
CA SER A 97 -3.59 6.48 14.47
C SER A 97 -4.79 5.74 15.05
N LYS A 98 -5.81 6.46 15.57
CA LYS A 98 -6.95 5.87 16.28
C LYS A 98 -6.54 5.02 17.50
N GLN A 99 -5.36 5.29 18.06
CA GLN A 99 -4.76 4.48 19.12
C GLN A 99 -4.48 5.31 20.38
N VAL A 100 -4.55 4.65 21.54
CA VAL A 100 -4.21 5.20 22.86
C VAL A 100 -3.09 4.36 23.48
N LEU A 101 -2.22 5.00 24.28
CA LEU A 101 -1.22 4.29 25.07
C LEU A 101 -1.92 3.49 26.17
N GLN A 102 -1.67 2.18 26.26
CA GLN A 102 -2.30 1.31 27.26
C GLN A 102 -2.04 1.79 28.69
N HIS A 103 -0.87 2.38 28.97
CA HIS A 103 -0.53 2.93 30.30
C HIS A 103 -1.33 4.18 30.67
N ARG A 104 -2.16 4.72 29.77
CA ARG A 104 -3.11 5.82 30.04
C ARG A 104 -4.54 5.33 30.25
N LEU A 105 -4.80 4.04 30.02
CA LEU A 105 -6.06 3.39 30.34
C LEU A 105 -6.02 3.06 31.84
N VAL A 106 -6.34 4.05 32.67
CA VAL A 106 -6.65 3.81 34.08
C VAL A 106 -8.14 3.49 34.13
N MET A 107 -8.49 2.30 34.61
CA MET A 107 -9.86 1.91 34.93
C MET A 107 -10.30 2.52 36.25
#